data_AF-A0AAD6UEK7-F1
#
_entry.id   AF-A0AAD6UEK7-F1
#
_cell.length_a   1.000
_cell.length_b   1.000
_cell.length_c   1.000
_cell.angle_alpha   90.00
_cell.angle_beta   90.00
_cell.angle_gamma   90.00
#
_symmetry.space_group_name_H-M   'P 1'
#
loop_
_entity.id
_entity.type
_entity.pdbx_description
1 polymer ?
#
loop_
_entity_poly.entity_id
_entity_poly.type
_entity_poly.pdbx_seq_one_letter_code
_entity_poly.pdbx_strand_id
1 'polypeptide(L)'
;MCPFCGNVRHAPIQLDSRPLSELHLTEAEYTEYKSHSVSDTTYKSLVRKDSPKLRVVGYSDDTQAFLRQFDPQEESYIEVPWSDMDSVKWIAQRIEDIIRVSLHHWYLATADGVVFRTFGELVMSSAAFRVQDQVVLTLLMPTDLAEYADSHLKQHGWKQTAPGTPSAAGTDLAKCVAKFHLIDPKPSDAWGAYLAQRDAADTRLVGDLGAYAGEDRPHIYDKIENALEDAFADTDLDDEAEAVLHDCVVPLLADLADDGWGNVADAEVLSRIYSPTNPAAVDVYLAYHYRTRYASVEFSCNVYYRVHAAIRGAALAVARPRGPRQMNGFRPLFEMGLADVPPGKRWRAVDERSFGVSVAQAGALHRVLFGDAGVGAQIAVRETLVLLLASVGIAFSAEEDRYTMGAVRWEGLDGSARWLGRNLRRVAAAAGELVKADGEDSNKEDDEGDDDSEDEWEDEDDEDEDEAEDEDGDEDDEHDDDEEDRWAGPDCRYQ
;
A
#
# COMPACT_ATOMS: atom_id res chain seq x y z
N MET A 1 -5.06 -10.79 -4.97
CA MET A 1 -5.76 -12.11 -4.94
C MET A 1 -4.86 -13.13 -5.62
N CYS A 2 -4.32 -14.09 -4.87
CA CYS A 2 -3.45 -15.12 -5.43
C CYS A 2 -4.26 -16.11 -6.30
N PRO A 3 -3.89 -16.33 -7.58
CA PRO A 3 -4.63 -17.22 -8.50
C PRO A 3 -4.56 -18.70 -8.13
N PHE A 4 -3.76 -19.08 -7.12
CA PHE A 4 -3.68 -20.44 -6.58
C PHE A 4 -4.58 -20.68 -5.34
N CYS A 5 -5.19 -19.63 -4.80
CA CYS A 5 -6.08 -19.69 -3.63
C CYS A 5 -7.55 -19.73 -4.06
N GLY A 6 -7.90 -20.65 -4.96
CA GLY A 6 -9.30 -20.90 -5.31
C GLY A 6 -10.13 -21.12 -4.05
N ASN A 7 -11.38 -20.62 -4.06
CA ASN A 7 -12.40 -20.73 -3.00
C ASN A 7 -12.78 -22.19 -2.65
N VAL A 8 -11.80 -23.03 -2.30
CA VAL A 8 -12.03 -24.31 -1.68
C VAL A 8 -12.40 -23.98 -0.24
N ARG A 9 -13.70 -24.06 0.06
CA ARG A 9 -14.18 -24.12 1.44
C ARG A 9 -13.60 -25.41 2.03
N HIS A 10 -12.38 -25.35 2.55
CA HIS A 10 -11.82 -26.44 3.34
C HIS A 10 -12.80 -26.68 4.49
N ALA A 11 -13.29 -27.92 4.62
CA ALA A 11 -13.99 -28.35 5.81
C ALA A 11 -13.13 -27.95 7.03
N PRO A 12 -13.72 -27.51 8.15
CA PRO A 12 -12.95 -27.12 9.32
C PRO A 12 -12.04 -28.28 9.69
N ILE A 13 -10.74 -28.11 9.46
CA ILE A 13 -9.73 -29.09 9.84
C ILE A 13 -9.86 -29.18 11.36
N GLN A 14 -10.22 -30.36 11.85
CA GLN A 14 -10.28 -30.59 13.29
C GLN A 14 -8.84 -30.52 13.79
N LEU A 15 -8.47 -29.36 14.36
CA LEU A 15 -7.11 -29.11 14.83
C LEU A 15 -6.79 -30.07 15.97
N ASP A 16 -5.71 -30.82 15.82
CA ASP A 16 -5.23 -31.78 16.81
C ASP A 16 -4.65 -31.01 18.01
N SER A 17 -5.17 -31.29 19.21
CA SER A 17 -4.76 -30.59 20.45
C SER A 17 -3.69 -31.34 21.23
N ARG A 18 -3.12 -32.41 20.67
CA ARG A 18 -2.00 -33.13 21.29
C ARG A 18 -0.73 -32.27 21.31
N PRO A 19 0.15 -32.44 22.30
CA PRO A 19 1.43 -31.72 22.37
C PRO A 19 2.34 -32.10 21.18
N LEU A 20 3.30 -31.22 20.81
CA LEU A 20 4.18 -31.47 19.65
C LEU A 20 4.96 -32.78 19.77
N SER A 21 5.33 -33.15 20.99
CA SER A 21 6.05 -34.39 21.29
C SER A 21 5.28 -35.66 20.89
N GLU A 22 3.94 -35.63 20.94
CA GLU A 22 3.08 -36.74 20.51
C GLU A 22 2.79 -36.75 19.01
N LEU A 23 3.00 -35.61 18.35
CA LEU A 23 2.81 -35.43 16.91
C LEU A 23 4.11 -35.63 16.12
N HIS A 24 5.24 -35.75 16.82
CA HIS A 24 6.56 -35.98 16.23
C HIS A 24 6.63 -37.34 15.55
N LEU A 25 6.96 -37.33 14.26
CA LEU A 25 7.13 -38.53 13.47
C LEU A 25 8.57 -39.04 13.58
N THR A 26 8.72 -40.36 13.72
CA THR A 26 10.02 -41.00 13.54
C THR A 26 10.53 -40.78 12.11
N GLU A 27 11.83 -40.98 11.88
CA GLU A 27 12.41 -40.80 10.54
C GLU A 27 11.73 -41.64 9.46
N ALA A 28 11.36 -42.88 9.80
CA ALA A 28 10.67 -43.79 8.88
C ALA A 28 9.24 -43.31 8.58
N GLU A 29 8.48 -42.95 9.61
CA GLU A 29 7.12 -42.41 9.45
C GLU A 29 7.11 -41.09 8.68
N TYR A 30 8.10 -40.23 8.94
CA TYR A 30 8.24 -38.97 8.25
C TYR A 30 8.59 -39.15 6.77
N THR A 31 9.47 -40.10 6.46
CA THR A 31 9.81 -40.46 5.08
C THR A 31 8.59 -41.02 4.34
N GLU A 32 7.82 -41.89 5.01
CA GLU A 32 6.56 -42.42 4.47
C GLU A 32 5.54 -41.29 4.25
N TYR A 33 5.38 -40.39 5.23
CA TYR A 33 4.51 -39.22 5.13
C TYR A 33 4.87 -38.35 3.93
N LYS A 34 6.15 -38.00 3.75
CA LYS A 34 6.63 -37.21 2.60
C LYS A 34 6.45 -37.94 1.26
N SER A 35 6.51 -39.28 1.24
CA SER A 35 6.27 -40.04 0.01
C SER A 35 4.80 -39.99 -0.47
N HIS A 36 3.87 -39.74 0.45
CA HIS A 36 2.44 -39.61 0.15
C HIS A 36 1.99 -38.16 -0.04
N SER A 37 2.74 -37.18 0.49
CA SER A 37 2.49 -35.78 0.15
C SER A 37 2.77 -35.58 -1.34
N VAL A 38 1.78 -35.09 -2.10
CA VAL A 38 1.95 -34.74 -3.52
C VAL A 38 3.19 -33.89 -3.61
N SER A 39 4.21 -34.40 -4.29
CA SER A 39 5.49 -33.73 -4.32
C SER A 39 5.28 -32.42 -5.08
N ASP A 40 5.27 -31.30 -4.35
CA ASP A 40 5.37 -29.94 -4.90
C ASP A 40 6.80 -29.74 -5.47
N THR A 41 7.27 -30.70 -6.25
CA THR A 41 8.67 -30.96 -6.66
C THR A 41 9.24 -29.95 -7.66
N THR A 42 8.59 -28.82 -7.91
CA THR A 42 9.03 -27.93 -8.98
C THR A 42 9.67 -26.63 -8.54
N TYR A 43 9.93 -26.41 -7.24
CA TYR A 43 10.83 -25.34 -6.82
C TYR A 43 11.97 -25.84 -5.94
N LYS A 44 13.16 -25.93 -6.55
CA LYS A 44 14.42 -26.08 -5.81
C LYS A 44 14.62 -24.82 -4.98
N SER A 45 14.54 -24.97 -3.66
CA SER A 45 14.86 -23.92 -2.68
C SER A 45 16.12 -23.17 -3.12
N LEU A 46 16.00 -21.85 -3.34
CA LEU A 46 17.12 -20.97 -3.71
C LEU A 46 18.07 -20.71 -2.53
N VAL A 47 17.67 -21.14 -1.33
CA VAL A 47 18.42 -21.00 -0.09
C VAL A 47 19.68 -21.85 -0.13
N ARG A 48 20.83 -21.19 0.06
CA ARG A 48 22.15 -21.81 0.15
C ARG A 48 22.52 -22.04 1.61
N LYS A 49 23.60 -22.80 1.83
CA LYS A 49 24.10 -23.09 3.19
C LYS A 49 24.54 -21.82 3.95
N ASP A 50 24.95 -20.79 3.22
CA ASP A 50 25.38 -19.48 3.69
C ASP A 50 24.25 -18.42 3.68
N SER A 51 23.01 -18.82 3.36
CA SER A 51 21.86 -17.91 3.44
C SER A 51 21.62 -17.41 4.87
N PRO A 52 21.02 -16.22 5.02
CA PRO A 52 20.54 -15.73 6.31
C PRO A 52 19.67 -16.77 7.01
N LYS A 53 19.73 -16.78 8.33
CA LYS A 53 18.94 -17.67 9.16
C LYS A 53 17.97 -16.87 10.01
N LEU A 54 16.73 -17.35 10.07
CA LEU A 54 15.73 -16.88 11.02
C LEU A 54 15.72 -17.79 12.23
N ARG A 55 15.31 -17.25 13.39
CA ARG A 55 15.11 -18.02 14.61
C ARG A 55 13.64 -18.38 14.74
N VAL A 56 13.36 -19.63 15.12
CA VAL A 56 12.03 -20.10 15.48
C VAL A 56 12.01 -20.46 16.95
N VAL A 57 11.27 -19.72 17.76
CA VAL A 57 11.14 -19.90 19.21
C VAL A 57 9.81 -20.56 19.56
N GLY A 58 9.74 -21.28 20.67
CA GLY A 58 8.48 -21.86 21.17
C GLY A 58 7.69 -20.84 22.01
N TYR A 59 6.38 -20.76 21.81
CA TYR A 59 5.51 -19.92 22.65
C TYR A 59 5.31 -20.50 24.06
N SER A 60 4.73 -21.68 24.15
CA SER A 60 4.40 -22.36 25.40
C SER A 60 5.55 -23.22 25.93
N ASP A 61 5.51 -23.59 27.21
CA ASP A 61 6.50 -24.50 27.82
C ASP A 61 6.65 -25.81 27.05
N ASP A 62 5.57 -26.34 26.47
CA ASP A 62 5.58 -27.55 25.62
C ASP A 62 6.40 -27.33 24.35
N THR A 63 6.08 -26.28 23.57
CA THR A 63 6.82 -25.96 22.34
C THR A 63 8.28 -25.62 22.60
N GLN A 64 8.59 -24.92 23.71
CA GLN A 64 9.96 -24.62 24.10
C GLN A 64 10.74 -25.88 24.49
N ALA A 65 10.15 -26.75 25.33
CA ALA A 65 10.77 -28.01 25.72
C ALA A 65 10.97 -28.95 24.52
N PHE A 66 10.06 -28.90 23.54
CA PHE A 66 10.18 -29.65 22.30
C PHE A 66 11.34 -29.14 21.43
N LEU A 67 11.44 -27.81 21.20
CA LEU A 67 12.50 -27.24 20.38
C LEU A 67 13.91 -27.46 20.94
N ARG A 68 14.08 -27.48 22.28
CA ARG A 68 15.37 -27.80 22.92
C ARG A 68 15.95 -29.16 22.51
N GLN A 69 15.13 -30.10 22.03
CA GLN A 69 15.60 -31.42 21.57
C GLN A 69 16.38 -31.34 20.25
N PHE A 70 16.21 -30.24 19.51
CA PHE A 70 16.79 -30.03 18.18
C PHE A 70 17.95 -29.04 18.18
N ASP A 71 18.17 -28.32 19.29
CA ASP A 71 19.28 -27.39 19.44
C ASP A 71 20.46 -28.03 20.21
N PRO A 72 21.67 -28.10 19.62
CA PRO A 72 22.86 -28.61 20.30
C PRO A 72 23.27 -27.83 21.56
N GLN A 73 22.80 -26.58 21.71
CA GLN A 73 23.14 -25.71 22.85
C GLN A 73 22.05 -25.71 23.94
N GLU A 74 21.00 -26.53 23.79
CA GLU A 74 19.82 -26.59 24.67
C GLU A 74 19.06 -25.24 24.79
N GLU A 75 19.24 -24.34 23.82
CA GLU A 75 18.46 -23.12 23.68
C GLU A 75 17.05 -23.46 23.15
N SER A 76 16.02 -22.72 23.58
CA SER A 76 14.61 -22.99 23.21
C SER A 76 14.24 -22.52 21.77
N TYR A 77 15.16 -22.65 20.81
CA TYR A 77 14.90 -22.24 19.42
C TYR A 77 15.65 -23.09 18.40
N ILE A 78 15.20 -23.05 17.15
CA ILE A 78 15.92 -23.59 16.00
C ILE A 78 16.24 -22.49 15.00
N GLU A 79 17.30 -22.67 14.23
CA GLU A 79 17.63 -21.76 13.13
C GLU A 79 17.24 -22.37 11.78
N VAL A 80 16.56 -21.58 10.94
CA VAL A 80 16.10 -22.00 9.63
C VAL A 80 16.66 -21.07 8.57
N PRO A 81 17.36 -21.59 7.54
CA PRO A 81 17.86 -20.74 6.48
C PRO A 81 16.69 -20.31 5.58
N TRP A 82 16.74 -19.06 5.12
CA TRP A 82 15.68 -18.45 4.31
C TRP A 82 16.22 -17.45 3.29
N SER A 83 15.35 -16.97 2.39
CA SER A 83 15.62 -15.93 1.39
C SER A 83 14.39 -15.05 1.17
N ASP A 84 14.57 -13.80 0.76
CA ASP A 84 13.48 -12.87 0.44
C ASP A 84 12.51 -13.41 -0.64
N MET A 85 13.01 -14.29 -1.52
CA MET A 85 12.22 -14.98 -2.54
C MET A 85 11.38 -16.13 -1.99
N ASP A 86 11.54 -16.50 -0.72
CA ASP A 86 10.78 -17.59 -0.12
C ASP A 86 9.30 -17.20 0.05
N SER A 87 8.44 -18.22 0.08
CA SER A 87 7.15 -18.10 0.73
C SER A 87 7.24 -18.54 2.19
N VAL A 88 6.31 -18.09 3.02
CA VAL A 88 6.16 -18.59 4.40
C VAL A 88 5.99 -20.11 4.40
N LYS A 89 5.40 -20.69 3.35
CA LYS A 89 5.23 -22.14 3.16
C LYS A 89 6.56 -22.85 3.05
N TRP A 90 7.52 -22.29 2.33
CA TRP A 90 8.84 -22.90 2.20
C TRP A 90 9.62 -22.84 3.51
N ILE A 91 9.50 -21.74 4.26
CA ILE A 91 10.04 -21.67 5.62
C ILE A 91 9.38 -22.73 6.50
N ALA A 92 8.06 -22.83 6.46
CA ALA A 92 7.30 -23.80 7.25
C ALA A 92 7.67 -25.25 6.91
N GLN A 93 7.87 -25.57 5.64
CA GLN A 93 8.34 -26.89 5.20
C GLN A 93 9.75 -27.21 5.71
N ARG A 94 10.67 -26.24 5.74
CA ARG A 94 12.00 -26.46 6.33
C ARG A 94 11.94 -26.66 7.84
N ILE A 95 11.03 -25.96 8.53
CA ILE A 95 10.74 -26.20 9.95
C ILE A 95 10.21 -27.62 10.14
N GLU A 96 9.22 -28.02 9.32
CA GLU A 96 8.65 -29.37 9.30
C GLU A 96 9.73 -30.45 9.08
N ASP A 97 10.70 -30.21 8.20
CA ASP A 97 11.82 -31.12 7.95
C ASP A 97 12.75 -31.28 9.18
N ILE A 98 12.92 -30.22 9.96
CA ILE A 98 13.73 -30.23 11.19
C ILE A 98 12.98 -30.93 12.33
N ILE A 99 11.76 -30.47 12.62
CA ILE A 99 11.00 -30.91 13.80
C ILE A 99 10.17 -32.18 13.55
N ARG A 100 10.01 -32.59 12.30
CA ARG A 100 9.26 -33.77 11.83
C ARG A 100 7.81 -33.81 12.33
N VAL A 101 7.18 -32.65 12.46
CA VAL A 101 5.76 -32.49 12.77
C VAL A 101 5.09 -31.81 11.59
N SER A 102 4.05 -32.46 11.05
CA SER A 102 3.31 -31.95 9.89
C SER A 102 2.86 -30.50 10.08
N LEU A 103 3.04 -29.68 9.05
CA LEU A 103 2.70 -28.25 9.06
C LEU A 103 1.21 -27.94 9.29
N HIS A 104 0.36 -28.97 9.29
CA HIS A 104 -1.07 -28.86 9.60
C HIS A 104 -1.37 -28.80 11.11
N HIS A 105 -0.37 -29.01 11.96
CA HIS A 105 -0.55 -29.11 13.41
C HIS A 105 -0.05 -27.91 14.20
N TRP A 106 0.51 -26.90 13.54
CA TRP A 106 1.08 -25.74 14.21
C TRP A 106 0.97 -24.50 13.31
N TYR A 107 1.19 -23.34 13.92
CA TYR A 107 1.17 -22.04 13.26
C TYR A 107 2.49 -21.32 13.50
N LEU A 108 2.77 -20.34 12.65
CA LEU A 108 3.83 -19.37 12.88
C LEU A 108 3.21 -18.02 13.19
N ALA A 109 3.84 -17.31 14.11
CA ALA A 109 3.56 -15.92 14.34
C ALA A 109 4.85 -15.10 14.40
N THR A 110 4.72 -13.82 14.17
CA THR A 110 5.80 -12.84 14.32
C THR A 110 5.78 -12.28 15.75
N ALA A 111 6.92 -11.75 16.21
CA ALA A 111 7.02 -11.16 17.54
C ALA A 111 6.08 -9.95 17.77
N ASP A 112 5.68 -9.27 16.70
CA ASP A 112 4.73 -8.15 16.72
C ASP A 112 3.26 -8.59 16.58
N GLY A 113 2.98 -9.90 16.62
CA GLY A 113 1.62 -10.42 16.76
C GLY A 113 0.91 -10.82 15.48
N VAL A 114 1.61 -10.91 14.35
CA VAL A 114 1.03 -11.38 13.08
C VAL A 114 1.02 -12.90 13.07
N VAL A 115 -0.15 -13.52 12.84
CA VAL A 115 -0.28 -14.99 12.79
C VAL A 115 -0.49 -15.45 11.35
N PHE A 116 0.43 -16.27 10.84
CA PHE A 116 0.35 -16.84 9.49
C PHE A 116 -0.68 -17.97 9.44
N ARG A 117 -1.93 -17.64 9.15
CA ARG A 117 -3.04 -18.60 8.99
C ARG A 117 -2.93 -19.43 7.72
N THR A 118 -2.31 -18.85 6.70
CA THR A 118 -1.93 -19.55 5.48
C THR A 118 -0.46 -19.28 5.24
N PHE A 119 0.24 -20.24 4.65
CA PHE A 119 1.66 -20.08 4.37
C PHE A 119 1.94 -19.63 2.92
N GLY A 120 0.91 -19.28 2.15
CA GLY A 120 1.06 -18.93 0.73
C GLY A 120 1.73 -17.58 0.46
N GLU A 121 1.89 -16.74 1.48
CA GLU A 121 2.43 -15.39 1.38
C GLU A 121 3.93 -15.41 1.06
N LEU A 122 4.38 -14.49 0.20
CA LEU A 122 5.79 -14.29 -0.07
C LEU A 122 6.42 -13.53 1.10
N VAL A 123 7.60 -13.97 1.52
CA VAL A 123 8.35 -13.40 2.62
C VAL A 123 8.64 -11.91 2.38
N MET A 124 9.05 -11.54 1.17
CA MET A 124 9.28 -10.14 0.80
C MET A 124 8.03 -9.24 0.93
N SER A 125 6.82 -9.81 1.01
CA SER A 125 5.58 -9.05 1.17
C SER A 125 5.22 -8.77 2.64
N SER A 126 5.79 -9.51 3.59
CA SER A 126 5.53 -9.33 5.02
C SER A 126 6.55 -8.38 5.65
N ALA A 127 6.07 -7.46 6.50
CA ALA A 127 6.93 -6.48 7.16
C ALA A 127 7.94 -7.15 8.13
N ALA A 128 7.55 -8.29 8.71
CA ALA A 128 8.36 -9.04 9.68
C ALA A 128 9.72 -9.50 9.14
N PHE A 129 9.88 -9.57 7.82
CA PHE A 129 11.10 -10.03 7.17
C PHE A 129 11.95 -8.91 6.56
N ARG A 130 11.44 -7.67 6.48
CA ARG A 130 12.13 -6.56 5.79
C ARG A 130 13.12 -5.77 6.66
N VAL A 131 12.92 -5.73 7.98
CA VAL A 131 13.48 -4.66 8.84
C VAL A 131 14.35 -5.19 9.99
N GLN A 132 14.72 -6.47 9.98
CA GLN A 132 15.36 -7.07 11.15
C GLN A 132 16.76 -7.62 10.85
N ASP A 133 17.73 -7.24 11.69
CA ASP A 133 19.06 -7.87 11.76
C ASP A 133 18.94 -9.38 11.99
N GLN A 134 17.86 -9.81 12.64
CA GLN A 134 17.48 -11.21 12.82
C GLN A 134 15.96 -11.35 12.87
N VAL A 135 15.41 -12.13 11.94
CA VAL A 135 13.98 -12.48 11.93
C VAL A 135 13.70 -13.52 13.01
N VAL A 136 12.71 -13.26 13.86
CA VAL A 136 12.24 -14.20 14.89
C VAL A 136 10.78 -14.55 14.67
N LEU A 137 10.51 -15.85 14.51
CA LEU A 137 9.17 -16.42 14.42
C LEU A 137 8.86 -17.25 15.66
N THR A 138 7.61 -17.23 16.07
CA THR A 138 7.08 -17.99 17.20
C THR A 138 6.28 -19.18 16.68
N LEU A 139 6.64 -20.39 17.13
CA LEU A 139 5.91 -21.61 16.87
C LEU A 139 4.75 -21.74 17.87
N LEU A 140 3.53 -21.84 17.34
CA LEU A 140 2.30 -21.88 18.10
C LEU A 140 1.54 -23.18 17.89
N MET A 141 1.05 -23.77 18.98
CA MET A 141 0.06 -24.83 18.90
C MET A 141 -1.34 -24.27 18.67
N PRO A 142 -2.27 -25.05 18.08
CA PRO A 142 -3.67 -24.64 17.96
C PRO A 142 -4.31 -24.22 19.29
N THR A 143 -3.91 -24.86 20.39
CA THR A 143 -4.35 -24.54 21.75
C THR A 143 -3.85 -23.18 22.24
N ASP A 144 -2.70 -22.74 21.73
CA ASP A 144 -2.02 -21.53 22.17
C ASP A 144 -2.55 -20.29 21.43
N LEU A 145 -3.22 -20.47 20.29
CA LEU A 145 -3.67 -19.38 19.42
C LEU A 145 -4.55 -18.35 20.14
N ALA A 146 -5.50 -18.80 20.96
CA ALA A 146 -6.42 -17.88 21.64
C ALA A 146 -5.68 -17.02 22.67
N GLU A 147 -4.83 -17.65 23.48
CA GLU A 147 -4.01 -16.94 24.48
C GLU A 147 -3.01 -15.99 23.80
N TYR A 148 -2.35 -16.47 22.74
CA TYR A 148 -1.43 -15.65 21.93
C TYR A 148 -2.13 -14.43 21.36
N ALA A 149 -3.30 -14.62 20.74
CA ALA A 149 -4.08 -13.51 20.20
C ALA A 149 -4.50 -12.53 21.30
N ASP A 150 -4.97 -13.01 22.45
CA ASP A 150 -5.39 -12.10 23.52
C ASP A 150 -4.25 -11.24 24.09
N SER A 151 -3.01 -11.72 24.01
CA SER A 151 -1.84 -11.09 24.64
C SER A 151 -0.89 -10.38 23.66
N HIS A 152 -0.86 -10.78 22.40
CA HIS A 152 0.14 -10.33 21.42
C HIS A 152 -0.46 -9.81 20.12
N LEU A 153 -1.77 -9.94 19.88
CA LEU A 153 -2.37 -9.55 18.60
C LEU A 153 -2.03 -8.11 18.25
N LYS A 154 -1.40 -7.94 17.08
CA LYS A 154 -1.07 -6.63 16.53
C LYS A 154 -2.34 -5.79 16.45
N GLN A 155 -2.36 -4.69 17.18
CA GLN A 155 -3.43 -3.69 17.10
C GLN A 155 -2.92 -2.50 16.30
N HIS A 156 -3.74 -2.06 15.36
CA HIS A 156 -3.42 -0.91 14.53
C HIS A 156 -4.10 0.32 15.08
N GLY A 157 -3.29 1.33 15.39
CA GLY A 157 -3.76 2.67 15.71
C GLY A 157 -3.72 3.58 14.50
N TRP A 158 -4.36 4.74 14.63
CA TRP A 158 -4.20 5.86 13.71
C TRP A 158 -3.92 7.16 14.47
N LYS A 159 -4.61 7.33 15.60
CA LYS A 159 -4.52 8.55 16.40
C LYS A 159 -3.24 8.61 17.21
N GLN A 160 -2.57 9.75 17.14
CA GLN A 160 -1.44 10.11 17.99
C GLN A 160 -1.90 10.67 19.34
N THR A 161 -3.07 11.31 19.39
CA THR A 161 -3.62 11.89 20.61
C THR A 161 -4.69 11.00 21.25
N ALA A 162 -4.56 10.76 22.55
CA ALA A 162 -5.61 10.10 23.32
C ALA A 162 -6.81 11.06 23.47
N PRO A 163 -8.06 10.62 23.20
CA PRO A 163 -9.21 11.49 23.36
C PRO A 163 -9.36 11.94 24.82
N GLY A 164 -9.52 13.24 25.03
CA GLY A 164 -9.85 13.78 26.35
C GLY A 164 -11.26 13.39 26.78
N THR A 165 -11.56 13.49 28.09
CA THR A 165 -12.89 13.17 28.63
C THR A 165 -13.86 14.34 28.36
N PRO A 166 -14.85 14.20 27.46
CA PRO A 166 -15.81 15.27 27.23
C PRO A 166 -16.77 15.41 28.42
N SER A 167 -17.10 16.65 28.79
CA SER A 167 -18.21 16.90 29.72
C SER A 167 -19.54 16.61 29.02
N ALA A 168 -20.36 15.72 29.59
CA ALA A 168 -21.66 15.32 29.02
C ALA A 168 -22.65 16.50 28.87
N ALA A 169 -22.48 17.57 29.64
CA ALA A 169 -23.31 18.78 29.59
C ALA A 169 -22.72 19.91 28.72
N GLY A 170 -21.59 19.66 28.03
CA GLY A 170 -20.91 20.65 27.20
C GLY A 170 -21.59 20.94 25.86
N THR A 171 -21.28 22.11 25.28
CA THR A 171 -21.65 22.43 23.89
C THR A 171 -20.97 21.47 22.91
N ASP A 172 -21.47 21.34 21.68
CA ASP A 172 -20.86 20.44 20.70
C ASP A 172 -19.43 20.86 20.33
N LEU A 173 -19.13 22.16 20.36
CA LEU A 173 -17.75 22.66 20.26
C LEU A 173 -16.89 22.14 21.43
N ALA A 174 -17.36 22.22 22.66
CA ALA A 174 -16.60 21.73 23.82
C ALA A 174 -16.34 20.21 23.75
N LYS A 175 -17.29 19.45 23.20
CA LYS A 175 -17.09 18.00 22.93
C LYS A 175 -16.04 17.79 21.85
N CYS A 176 -16.06 18.56 20.77
CA CYS A 176 -15.05 18.47 19.71
C CYS A 176 -13.66 18.83 20.23
N VAL A 177 -13.52 19.91 21.01
CA VAL A 177 -12.25 20.31 21.65
C VAL A 177 -11.72 19.18 22.52
N ALA A 178 -12.55 18.59 23.38
CA ALA A 178 -12.10 17.51 24.26
C ALA A 178 -11.72 16.24 23.51
N LYS A 179 -12.47 15.89 22.44
CA LYS A 179 -12.30 14.61 21.73
C LYS A 179 -11.22 14.65 20.65
N PHE A 180 -11.06 15.80 20.01
CA PHE A 180 -10.21 15.97 18.83
C PHE A 180 -9.13 17.03 18.99
N HIS A 181 -8.97 17.58 20.20
CA HIS A 181 -7.92 18.54 20.55
C HIS A 181 -7.85 19.74 19.59
N LEU A 182 -9.02 20.26 19.20
CA LEU A 182 -9.11 21.36 18.24
C LEU A 182 -8.25 22.57 18.65
N ILE A 183 -7.47 23.10 17.70
CA ILE A 183 -6.60 24.26 17.89
C ILE A 183 -7.39 25.54 17.59
N ASP A 184 -7.50 26.45 18.56
CA ASP A 184 -8.16 27.76 18.44
C ASP A 184 -9.49 27.76 17.63
N PRO A 185 -10.47 26.89 17.96
CA PRO A 185 -11.65 26.73 17.14
C PRO A 185 -12.57 27.94 17.17
N LYS A 186 -13.11 28.32 16.01
CA LYS A 186 -14.04 29.45 15.88
C LYS A 186 -15.47 29.04 16.28
N PRO A 187 -16.23 29.93 16.95
CA PRO A 187 -17.64 29.69 17.24
C PRO A 187 -18.46 29.42 15.97
N SER A 188 -19.23 28.34 15.97
CA SER A 188 -20.15 27.99 14.87
C SER A 188 -21.26 27.07 15.38
N ASP A 189 -22.40 27.08 14.70
CA ASP A 189 -23.51 26.15 14.92
C ASP A 189 -23.30 24.79 14.21
N ALA A 190 -22.33 24.68 13.31
CA ALA A 190 -22.05 23.47 12.54
C ALA A 190 -21.20 22.42 13.29
N TRP A 191 -20.71 22.72 14.51
CA TRP A 191 -19.89 21.79 15.29
C TRP A 191 -20.60 20.47 15.63
N GLY A 192 -21.93 20.47 15.77
CA GLY A 192 -22.69 19.22 15.97
C GLY A 192 -22.64 18.29 14.75
N ALA A 193 -22.71 18.85 13.54
CA ALA A 193 -22.58 18.08 12.31
C ALA A 193 -21.13 17.63 12.07
N TYR A 194 -20.16 18.49 12.38
CA TYR A 194 -18.74 18.13 12.37
C TYR A 194 -18.45 16.95 13.30
N LEU A 195 -18.91 17.01 14.56
CA LEU A 195 -18.72 15.95 15.56
C LEU A 195 -19.27 14.62 15.05
N ALA A 196 -20.52 14.60 14.60
CA ALA A 196 -21.17 13.39 14.13
C ALA A 196 -20.45 12.80 12.90
N GLN A 197 -20.00 13.65 11.98
CA GLN A 197 -19.33 13.19 10.77
C GLN A 197 -17.91 12.70 11.04
N ARG A 198 -17.13 13.38 11.89
CA ARG A 198 -15.78 12.95 12.29
C ARG A 198 -15.83 11.67 13.12
N ASP A 199 -16.81 11.53 14.03
CA ASP A 199 -17.04 10.28 14.76
C ASP A 199 -17.37 9.12 13.82
N ALA A 200 -18.21 9.34 12.81
CA ALA A 200 -18.52 8.31 11.82
C ALA A 200 -17.28 7.93 10.98
N ALA A 201 -16.43 8.89 10.63
CA ALA A 201 -15.19 8.65 9.90
C ALA A 201 -14.17 7.87 10.75
N ASP A 202 -13.94 8.30 11.99
CA ASP A 202 -13.07 7.61 12.94
C ASP A 202 -13.56 6.18 13.22
N THR A 203 -14.87 5.99 13.41
CA THR A 203 -15.45 4.66 13.65
C THR A 203 -15.23 3.74 12.46
N ARG A 204 -15.37 4.28 11.23
CA ARG A 204 -15.11 3.53 10.00
C ARG A 204 -13.63 3.14 9.92
N LEU A 205 -12.72 4.09 10.11
CA LEU A 205 -11.28 3.83 10.05
C LEU A 205 -10.84 2.80 11.11
N VAL A 206 -11.33 2.92 12.35
CA VAL A 206 -11.06 1.94 13.42
C VAL A 206 -11.62 0.56 13.06
N GLY A 207 -12.80 0.50 12.44
CA GLY A 207 -13.36 -0.75 11.93
C GLY A 207 -12.51 -1.36 10.81
N ASP A 208 -12.06 -0.54 9.87
CA ASP A 208 -11.22 -0.95 8.74
C ASP A 208 -9.84 -1.44 9.24
N LEU A 209 -9.19 -0.72 10.17
CA LEU A 209 -7.92 -1.12 10.79
C LEU A 209 -8.08 -2.36 11.69
N GLY A 210 -9.19 -2.47 12.41
CA GLY A 210 -9.51 -3.63 13.24
C GLY A 210 -9.73 -4.92 12.44
N ALA A 211 -10.07 -4.81 11.15
CA ALA A 211 -10.14 -5.96 10.26
C ALA A 211 -8.77 -6.62 10.00
N TYR A 212 -7.68 -5.89 10.23
CA TYR A 212 -6.29 -6.36 10.12
C TYR A 212 -5.67 -6.73 11.47
N ALA A 213 -6.47 -6.92 12.52
CA ALA A 213 -5.94 -7.28 13.82
C ALA A 213 -5.26 -8.66 13.77
N GLY A 214 -3.97 -8.71 14.14
CA GLY A 214 -3.14 -9.91 13.99
C GLY A 214 -2.62 -10.16 12.58
N GLU A 215 -2.74 -9.18 11.70
CA GLU A 215 -2.17 -9.13 10.36
C GLU A 215 -1.42 -7.80 10.19
N ASP A 216 -0.55 -7.71 9.19
CA ASP A 216 0.00 -6.42 8.81
C ASP A 216 -1.12 -5.56 8.19
N ARG A 217 -1.23 -4.30 8.63
CA ARG A 217 -2.14 -3.37 7.95
C ARG A 217 -1.58 -3.04 6.55
N PRO A 218 -2.43 -2.69 5.59
CA PRO A 218 -1.98 -2.31 4.26
C PRO A 218 -0.92 -1.19 4.31
N HIS A 219 0.19 -1.36 3.59
CA HIS A 219 1.31 -0.42 3.55
C HIS A 219 0.94 1.02 3.18
N ILE A 220 -0.21 1.24 2.55
CA ILE A 220 -0.69 2.60 2.25
C ILE A 220 -0.94 3.42 3.52
N TYR A 221 -1.35 2.80 4.63
CA TYR A 221 -1.52 3.52 5.90
C TYR A 221 -0.17 4.04 6.40
N ASP A 222 0.87 3.20 6.41
CA ASP A 222 2.22 3.60 6.78
C ASP A 222 2.75 4.72 5.86
N LYS A 223 2.44 4.64 4.56
CA LYS A 223 2.84 5.69 3.60
C LYS A 223 2.14 7.01 3.87
N ILE A 224 0.86 6.99 4.26
CA ILE A 224 0.16 8.21 4.64
C ILE A 224 0.79 8.79 5.91
N GLU A 225 1.03 7.98 6.95
CA GLU A 225 1.66 8.44 8.20
C GLU A 225 3.04 9.06 7.94
N ASN A 226 3.93 8.35 7.24
CA ASN A 226 5.27 8.87 6.90
C ASN A 226 5.19 10.16 6.05
N ALA A 227 4.27 10.21 5.08
CA ALA A 227 4.09 11.41 4.26
C ALA A 227 3.55 12.60 5.06
N LEU A 228 2.77 12.35 6.13
CA LEU A 228 2.29 13.40 7.03
C LEU A 228 3.43 13.92 7.91
N GLU A 229 4.30 13.04 8.42
CA GLU A 229 5.51 13.43 9.14
C GLU A 229 6.40 14.33 8.25
N ASP A 230 6.65 13.91 7.01
CA ASP A 230 7.41 14.70 6.03
C ASP A 230 6.73 16.05 5.72
N ALA A 231 5.39 16.10 5.66
CA ALA A 231 4.65 17.32 5.36
C ALA A 231 4.74 18.38 6.46
N PHE A 232 5.03 17.97 7.70
CA PHE A 232 5.14 18.87 8.85
C PHE A 232 6.59 19.19 9.24
N ALA A 233 7.58 18.42 8.76
CA ALA A 233 8.99 18.58 9.09
C ALA A 233 9.57 20.00 8.88
N ASP A 234 9.03 20.76 7.91
CA ASP A 234 9.46 22.12 7.59
C ASP A 234 8.64 23.22 8.31
N THR A 235 7.73 22.86 9.21
CA THR A 235 6.84 23.81 9.91
C THR A 235 7.40 24.24 11.27
N ASP A 236 6.98 25.41 11.75
CA ASP A 236 7.30 25.90 13.11
C ASP A 236 6.29 25.40 14.16
N LEU A 237 5.59 24.29 13.89
CA LEU A 237 4.61 23.71 14.80
C LEU A 237 5.30 23.03 15.99
N ASP A 238 4.61 22.96 17.12
CA ASP A 238 5.03 22.10 18.23
C ASP A 238 4.47 20.68 18.08
N ASP A 239 5.09 19.71 18.75
CA ASP A 239 4.72 18.29 18.68
C ASP A 239 3.22 18.06 18.98
N GLU A 240 2.60 18.89 19.83
CA GLU A 240 1.17 18.80 20.15
C GLU A 240 0.32 19.22 18.96
N ALA A 241 0.62 20.37 18.34
CA ALA A 241 -0.08 20.84 17.16
C ALA A 241 0.10 19.88 15.97
N GLU A 242 1.30 19.35 15.76
CA GLU A 242 1.57 18.35 14.72
C GLU A 242 0.73 17.09 14.93
N ALA A 243 0.69 16.55 16.16
CA ALA A 243 -0.12 15.38 16.47
C ALA A 243 -1.62 15.60 16.25
N VAL A 244 -2.12 16.80 16.56
CA VAL A 244 -3.52 17.16 16.26
C VAL A 244 -3.78 17.21 14.76
N LEU A 245 -2.85 17.77 13.98
CA LEU A 245 -2.99 17.86 12.52
C LEU A 245 -2.88 16.50 11.84
N HIS A 246 -2.02 15.62 12.34
CA HIS A 246 -1.98 14.22 11.94
C HIS A 246 -3.35 13.57 12.15
N ASP A 247 -3.93 13.71 13.35
CA ASP A 247 -5.24 13.16 13.71
C ASP A 247 -6.42 13.80 12.97
N CYS A 248 -6.21 14.94 12.30
CA CYS A 248 -7.20 15.58 11.45
C CYS A 248 -7.34 14.88 10.09
N VAL A 249 -6.35 14.10 9.65
CA VAL A 249 -6.42 13.31 8.43
C VAL A 249 -7.05 11.96 8.74
N VAL A 250 -8.14 11.61 8.06
CA VAL A 250 -8.86 10.34 8.25
C VAL A 250 -8.99 9.64 6.90
N PRO A 251 -8.23 8.56 6.66
CA PRO A 251 -8.45 7.69 5.51
C PRO A 251 -9.86 7.05 5.57
N LEU A 252 -10.60 7.17 4.47
CA LEU A 252 -11.97 6.65 4.31
C LEU A 252 -12.04 5.45 3.34
N LEU A 253 -11.06 5.37 2.45
CA LEU A 253 -10.82 4.29 1.50
C LEU A 253 -9.31 4.20 1.29
N ALA A 254 -8.77 3.00 1.36
CA ALA A 254 -7.40 2.74 0.96
C ALA A 254 -7.38 1.34 0.32
N ASP A 255 -7.40 1.31 -1.01
CA ASP A 255 -7.43 0.09 -1.82
C ASP A 255 -6.18 0.07 -2.71
N LEU A 256 -5.40 -1.01 -2.61
CA LEU A 256 -4.18 -1.22 -3.37
C LEU A 256 -4.27 -2.58 -4.05
N ALA A 257 -3.99 -2.62 -5.35
CA ALA A 257 -3.71 -3.85 -6.06
C ALA A 257 -2.23 -3.89 -6.45
N ASP A 258 -1.57 -5.01 -6.19
CA ASP A 258 -0.23 -5.29 -6.71
C ASP A 258 -0.29 -5.96 -8.10
N ASP A 259 0.82 -5.89 -8.82
CA ASP A 259 1.05 -6.57 -10.10
C ASP A 259 1.43 -8.05 -9.96
N GLY A 260 1.32 -8.63 -8.76
CA GLY A 260 1.81 -9.97 -8.42
C GLY A 260 3.31 -10.05 -8.11
N TRP A 261 4.06 -8.97 -8.32
CA TRP A 261 5.49 -8.85 -8.02
C TRP A 261 5.77 -7.87 -6.87
N GLY A 262 4.72 -7.44 -6.17
CA GLY A 262 4.79 -6.50 -5.06
C GLY A 262 4.86 -5.03 -5.46
N ASN A 263 4.80 -4.70 -6.77
CA ASN A 263 4.66 -3.31 -7.19
C ASN A 263 3.19 -2.92 -7.22
N VAL A 264 2.89 -1.67 -6.88
CA VAL A 264 1.51 -1.16 -6.95
C VAL A 264 1.11 -1.01 -8.42
N ALA A 265 0.08 -1.74 -8.84
CA ALA A 265 -0.55 -1.63 -10.15
C ALA A 265 -1.73 -0.67 -10.13
N ASP A 266 -2.57 -0.75 -9.10
CA ASP A 266 -3.72 0.15 -8.92
C ASP A 266 -3.74 0.68 -7.49
N ALA A 267 -4.08 1.96 -7.31
CA ALA A 267 -4.37 2.51 -6.01
C ALA A 267 -5.57 3.45 -6.06
N GLU A 268 -6.53 3.23 -5.17
CA GLU A 268 -7.59 4.17 -4.85
C GLU A 268 -7.51 4.56 -3.37
N VAL A 269 -7.19 5.83 -3.11
CA VAL A 269 -7.10 6.35 -1.74
C VAL A 269 -8.02 7.55 -1.61
N LEU A 270 -8.94 7.54 -0.65
CA LEU A 270 -9.77 8.68 -0.29
C LEU A 270 -9.54 9.01 1.17
N SER A 271 -9.05 10.21 1.45
CA SER A 271 -8.89 10.73 2.79
C SER A 271 -9.72 11.98 2.99
N ARG A 272 -10.13 12.24 4.23
CA ARG A 272 -10.77 13.49 4.63
C ARG A 272 -9.91 14.19 5.66
N ILE A 273 -9.53 15.43 5.38
CA ILE A 273 -8.79 16.31 6.27
C ILE A 273 -9.83 17.21 6.95
N TYR A 274 -10.06 17.00 8.24
CA TYR A 274 -10.93 17.84 9.04
C TYR A 274 -10.16 19.07 9.52
N SER A 275 -10.76 20.26 9.40
CA SER A 275 -10.15 21.48 9.93
C SER A 275 -10.09 21.43 11.47
N PRO A 276 -8.95 21.77 12.10
CA PRO A 276 -8.87 21.92 13.55
C PRO A 276 -9.54 23.21 14.04
N THR A 277 -9.62 24.25 13.20
CA THR A 277 -10.08 25.60 13.60
C THR A 277 -11.52 25.91 13.19
N ASN A 278 -12.06 25.20 12.19
CA ASN A 278 -13.40 25.45 11.63
C ASN A 278 -14.18 24.14 11.48
N PRO A 279 -15.53 24.17 11.48
CA PRO A 279 -16.35 22.99 11.19
C PRO A 279 -16.40 22.71 9.67
N ALA A 280 -15.22 22.50 9.09
CA ALA A 280 -14.98 22.32 7.66
C ALA A 280 -14.08 21.10 7.42
N ALA A 281 -14.05 20.63 6.18
CA ALA A 281 -13.16 19.55 5.78
C ALA A 281 -12.79 19.63 4.30
N VAL A 282 -11.73 18.93 3.91
CA VAL A 282 -11.35 18.71 2.51
C VAL A 282 -11.23 17.21 2.27
N ASP A 283 -11.95 16.69 1.29
CA ASP A 283 -11.68 15.34 0.78
C ASP A 283 -10.54 15.41 -0.23
N VAL A 284 -9.63 14.44 -0.19
CA VAL A 284 -8.59 14.23 -1.19
C VAL A 284 -8.68 12.80 -1.69
N TYR A 285 -8.70 12.63 -3.01
CA TYR A 285 -8.83 11.35 -3.68
C TYR A 285 -7.69 11.13 -4.67
N LEU A 286 -6.96 10.04 -4.50
CA LEU A 286 -5.97 9.53 -5.43
C LEU A 286 -6.60 8.39 -6.25
N ALA A 287 -6.44 8.47 -7.56
CA ALA A 287 -6.60 7.34 -8.48
C ALA A 287 -5.27 7.13 -9.22
N TYR A 288 -4.67 5.98 -9.01
CA TYR A 288 -3.43 5.56 -9.65
C TYR A 288 -3.65 4.25 -10.39
N HIS A 289 -3.07 4.16 -11.58
CA HIS A 289 -3.06 2.98 -12.43
C HIS A 289 -1.72 2.89 -13.15
N TYR A 290 -1.12 1.72 -13.14
CA TYR A 290 0.09 1.39 -13.88
C TYR A 290 0.03 -0.07 -14.34
N ARG A 291 0.15 -0.29 -15.64
CA ARG A 291 0.18 -1.63 -16.22
C ARG A 291 1.13 -1.70 -17.40
N THR A 292 2.14 -2.56 -17.29
CA THR A 292 2.98 -2.92 -18.43
C THR A 292 2.25 -3.92 -19.32
N ARG A 293 2.19 -3.65 -20.61
CA ARG A 293 1.75 -4.57 -21.66
C ARG A 293 2.95 -4.96 -22.52
N TYR A 294 2.76 -5.94 -23.40
CA TYR A 294 3.82 -6.44 -24.28
C TYR A 294 4.49 -5.34 -25.11
N ALA A 295 3.72 -4.33 -25.55
CA ALA A 295 4.21 -3.27 -26.43
C ALA A 295 3.80 -1.85 -26.00
N SER A 296 3.26 -1.69 -24.79
CA SER A 296 2.82 -0.38 -24.27
C SER A 296 2.81 -0.35 -22.75
N VAL A 297 2.71 0.85 -22.19
CA VAL A 297 2.47 1.07 -20.76
C VAL A 297 1.20 1.89 -20.62
N GLU A 298 0.28 1.43 -19.77
CA GLU A 298 -0.84 2.23 -19.30
C GLU A 298 -0.42 2.88 -17.99
N PHE A 299 -0.49 4.21 -17.92
CA PHE A 299 -0.14 4.95 -16.71
C PHE A 299 -1.10 6.12 -16.51
N SER A 300 -1.63 6.24 -15.30
CA SER A 300 -2.30 7.46 -14.84
C SER A 300 -2.11 7.63 -13.33
N CYS A 301 -1.89 8.86 -12.89
CA CYS A 301 -1.81 9.26 -11.49
C CYS A 301 -2.54 10.59 -11.33
N ASN A 302 -3.73 10.53 -10.74
CA ASN A 302 -4.62 11.68 -10.64
C ASN A 302 -4.99 11.93 -9.18
N VAL A 303 -4.80 13.17 -8.72
CA VAL A 303 -5.24 13.60 -7.40
C VAL A 303 -6.32 14.66 -7.55
N TYR A 304 -7.43 14.44 -6.85
CA TYR A 304 -8.58 15.33 -6.83
C TYR A 304 -8.90 15.77 -5.41
N TYR A 305 -9.54 16.92 -5.27
CA TYR A 305 -9.97 17.42 -3.96
C TYR A 305 -11.40 17.96 -3.99
N ARG A 306 -12.09 17.90 -2.85
CA ARG A 306 -13.44 18.46 -2.66
C ARG A 306 -13.54 19.20 -1.33
N VAL A 307 -13.97 20.45 -1.39
CA VAL A 307 -14.05 21.34 -0.22
C VAL A 307 -15.43 21.28 0.42
N HIS A 308 -15.46 20.99 1.72
CA HIS A 308 -16.64 21.13 2.59
C HIS A 308 -16.47 22.36 3.48
N ALA A 309 -16.71 23.54 2.92
CA ALA A 309 -16.50 24.82 3.62
C ALA A 309 -17.33 24.96 4.91
N ALA A 310 -18.44 24.23 5.02
CA ALA A 310 -19.16 23.99 6.26
C ALA A 310 -19.79 22.60 6.21
N ILE A 311 -19.55 21.78 7.23
CA ILE A 311 -20.18 20.46 7.35
C ILE A 311 -21.63 20.66 7.79
N ARG A 312 -22.57 20.46 6.86
CA ARG A 312 -24.01 20.73 7.08
C ARG A 312 -24.84 19.51 7.45
N GLY A 313 -24.27 18.30 7.34
CA GLY A 313 -25.00 17.06 7.58
C GLY A 313 -24.17 16.09 8.41
N ALA A 314 -24.85 15.33 9.27
CA ALA A 314 -24.23 14.29 10.10
C ALA A 314 -23.79 13.06 9.29
N ALA A 315 -24.35 12.85 8.09
CA ALA A 315 -24.02 11.71 7.25
C ALA A 315 -22.60 11.84 6.67
N LEU A 316 -21.80 10.79 6.83
CA LEU A 316 -20.52 10.63 6.16
C LEU A 316 -20.76 10.21 4.70
N ALA A 317 -20.56 11.12 3.76
CA ALA A 317 -20.64 10.83 2.34
C ALA A 317 -19.26 10.43 1.79
N VAL A 318 -19.12 9.17 1.38
CA VAL A 318 -17.92 8.60 0.74
C VAL A 318 -18.15 8.49 -0.77
N ALA A 319 -18.27 9.64 -1.44
CA ALA A 319 -18.49 9.69 -2.88
C ALA A 319 -17.13 9.65 -3.59
N ARG A 320 -16.96 8.70 -4.52
CA ARG A 320 -15.79 8.65 -5.41
C ARG A 320 -16.09 9.44 -6.70
N PRO A 321 -15.10 10.12 -7.32
CA PRO A 321 -15.27 10.58 -8.69
C PRO A 321 -15.38 9.34 -9.61
N ARG A 322 -16.39 9.32 -10.48
CA ARG A 322 -16.60 8.22 -11.44
C ARG A 322 -16.45 8.75 -12.87
N GLY A 323 -15.20 8.98 -13.25
CA GLY A 323 -14.83 9.54 -14.53
C GLY A 323 -15.25 11.01 -14.74
N PRO A 324 -14.99 11.57 -15.93
CA PRO A 324 -15.06 13.02 -16.18
C PRO A 324 -16.44 13.65 -15.96
N ARG A 325 -17.51 12.84 -16.10
CA ARG A 325 -18.91 13.32 -16.01
C ARG A 325 -19.49 13.24 -14.60
N GLN A 326 -18.87 12.51 -13.68
CA GLN A 326 -19.37 12.32 -12.30
C GLN A 326 -18.29 12.66 -11.28
N MET A 327 -17.78 13.89 -11.36
CA MET A 327 -16.79 14.39 -10.41
C MET A 327 -17.37 14.66 -9.02
N ASN A 328 -18.69 14.66 -8.80
CA ASN A 328 -19.30 14.75 -7.46
C ASN A 328 -18.78 15.92 -6.58
N GLY A 329 -18.44 17.05 -7.22
CA GLY A 329 -17.87 18.24 -6.58
C GLY A 329 -16.34 18.23 -6.42
N PHE A 330 -15.67 17.14 -6.80
CA PHE A 330 -14.22 17.07 -6.89
C PHE A 330 -13.68 17.97 -8.00
N ARG A 331 -12.48 18.49 -7.77
CA ARG A 331 -11.68 19.30 -8.69
C ARG A 331 -10.29 18.69 -8.79
N PRO A 332 -9.62 18.74 -9.94
CA PRO A 332 -8.26 18.24 -10.06
C PRO A 332 -7.29 19.06 -9.20
N LEU A 333 -6.46 18.38 -8.43
CA LEU A 333 -5.23 18.94 -7.85
C LEU A 333 -4.14 18.89 -8.91
N PHE A 334 -3.86 17.68 -9.41
CA PHE A 334 -3.08 17.45 -10.61
C PHE A 334 -3.55 16.15 -11.29
N GLU A 335 -3.29 16.05 -12.58
CA GLU A 335 -3.50 14.84 -13.38
C GLU A 335 -2.22 14.54 -14.15
N MET A 336 -1.87 13.27 -14.21
CA MET A 336 -0.68 12.79 -14.89
C MET A 336 -1.01 11.48 -15.58
N GLY A 337 -0.52 11.28 -16.79
CA GLY A 337 -0.65 10.02 -17.52
C GLY A 337 0.15 10.02 -18.80
N LEU A 338 -0.07 9.00 -19.61
CA LEU A 338 0.49 8.91 -20.96
C LEU A 338 -0.63 9.14 -21.98
N ALA A 339 -0.40 10.02 -22.93
CA ALA A 339 -1.24 10.17 -24.11
C ALA A 339 -1.20 8.88 -24.93
N ASP A 340 -2.38 8.38 -25.30
CA ASP A 340 -2.53 7.43 -26.40
C ASP A 340 -2.38 8.18 -27.74
N VAL A 341 -1.17 8.63 -28.07
CA VAL A 341 -0.89 9.18 -29.40
C VAL A 341 -0.92 8.02 -30.40
N PRO A 342 -1.73 8.09 -31.48
CA PRO A 342 -1.88 6.98 -32.41
C PRO A 342 -0.53 6.68 -33.09
N PRO A 343 -0.24 5.40 -33.37
CA PRO A 343 1.09 4.98 -33.71
C PRO A 343 1.42 5.42 -35.15
N GLY A 344 2.54 6.12 -35.30
CA GLY A 344 3.46 5.81 -36.39
C GLY A 344 3.96 4.37 -36.25
N LYS A 345 5.06 3.97 -36.90
CA LYS A 345 5.53 2.56 -36.81
C LYS A 345 5.95 2.10 -35.39
N ARG A 346 6.06 2.99 -34.39
CA ARG A 346 6.47 2.67 -33.01
C ARG A 346 5.66 3.46 -31.99
N TRP A 347 5.20 2.79 -30.92
CA TRP A 347 4.60 3.45 -29.75
C TRP A 347 5.65 4.35 -29.07
N ARG A 348 5.27 5.57 -28.70
CA ARG A 348 6.08 6.48 -27.88
C ARG A 348 5.21 7.01 -26.75
N ALA A 349 5.69 6.90 -25.52
CA ALA A 349 5.07 7.50 -24.37
C ALA A 349 5.18 9.03 -24.49
N VAL A 350 4.05 9.74 -24.59
CA VAL A 350 4.00 11.20 -24.51
C VAL A 350 3.23 11.56 -23.25
N ASP A 351 3.77 12.47 -22.46
CA ASP A 351 3.12 12.78 -21.19
C ASP A 351 1.94 13.71 -21.34
N GLU A 352 0.90 13.40 -20.61
CA GLU A 352 -0.16 14.34 -20.31
C GLU A 352 -0.07 14.71 -18.85
N ARG A 353 0.22 16.00 -18.58
CA ARG A 353 0.34 16.52 -17.23
C ARG A 353 -0.49 17.79 -17.10
N SER A 354 -1.34 17.87 -16.08
CA SER A 354 -2.16 19.05 -15.80
C SER A 354 -2.08 19.43 -14.32
N PHE A 355 -1.90 20.72 -14.02
CA PHE A 355 -1.95 21.23 -12.65
C PHE A 355 -3.25 22.03 -12.47
N GLY A 356 -4.14 21.53 -11.62
CA GLY A 356 -5.53 21.99 -11.54
C GLY A 356 -5.80 23.11 -10.55
N VAL A 357 -4.81 23.49 -9.73
CA VAL A 357 -5.00 24.48 -8.64
C VAL A 357 -4.42 25.84 -9.00
N SER A 358 -5.29 26.84 -8.98
CA SER A 358 -4.89 28.25 -9.04
C SER A 358 -4.48 28.78 -7.66
N VAL A 359 -3.71 29.88 -7.65
CA VAL A 359 -3.33 30.64 -6.45
C VAL A 359 -4.52 30.95 -5.54
N ALA A 360 -5.62 31.42 -6.12
CA ALA A 360 -6.83 31.75 -5.37
C ALA A 360 -7.48 30.52 -4.71
N GLN A 361 -7.42 29.36 -5.39
CA GLN A 361 -7.92 28.10 -4.85
C GLN A 361 -7.01 27.55 -3.75
N ALA A 362 -5.69 27.62 -3.91
CA ALA A 362 -4.73 27.21 -2.88
C ALA A 362 -4.91 28.03 -1.60
N GLY A 363 -4.99 29.36 -1.71
CA GLY A 363 -5.29 30.23 -0.56
C GLY A 363 -6.68 29.97 0.04
N ALA A 364 -7.67 29.56 -0.76
CA ALA A 364 -8.98 29.17 -0.23
C ALA A 364 -8.94 27.84 0.53
N LEU A 365 -8.16 26.85 0.06
CA LEU A 365 -7.95 25.58 0.76
C LEU A 365 -7.28 25.81 2.11
N HIS A 366 -6.21 26.60 2.12
CA HIS A 366 -5.51 27.00 3.33
C HIS A 366 -6.44 27.66 4.34
N ARG A 367 -7.23 28.66 3.92
CA ARG A 367 -8.19 29.33 4.80
C ARG A 367 -9.31 28.42 5.31
N VAL A 368 -9.74 27.44 4.52
CA VAL A 368 -10.77 26.48 4.95
C VAL A 368 -10.23 25.54 6.01
N LEU A 369 -9.00 25.04 5.83
CA LEU A 369 -8.39 24.09 6.76
C LEU A 369 -7.87 24.77 8.03
N PHE A 370 -7.20 25.90 7.92
CA PHE A 370 -6.48 26.50 9.05
C PHE A 370 -7.00 27.89 9.44
N GLY A 371 -7.56 28.64 8.49
CA GLY A 371 -7.93 30.05 8.70
C GLY A 371 -6.71 30.97 8.59
N ASP A 372 -6.88 32.27 8.85
CA ASP A 372 -5.83 33.28 8.67
C ASP A 372 -4.99 33.57 9.94
N ALA A 373 -5.25 32.88 11.06
CA ALA A 373 -4.66 33.17 12.37
C ALA A 373 -4.35 31.88 13.15
N GLY A 374 -3.58 31.98 14.22
CA GLY A 374 -3.16 30.83 15.03
C GLY A 374 -2.32 29.87 14.20
N VAL A 375 -2.71 28.60 14.15
CA VAL A 375 -2.06 27.57 13.33
C VAL A 375 -1.98 27.94 11.84
N GLY A 376 -2.99 28.65 11.30
CA GLY A 376 -2.97 29.09 9.90
C GLY A 376 -1.91 30.16 9.59
N ALA A 377 -1.39 30.85 10.59
CA ALA A 377 -0.25 31.76 10.39
C ALA A 377 1.11 31.04 10.45
N GLN A 378 1.13 29.80 10.96
CA GLN A 378 2.35 28.99 11.12
C GLN A 378 2.54 28.01 9.95
N ILE A 379 1.45 27.59 9.31
CA ILE A 379 1.46 26.72 8.14
C ILE A 379 1.38 27.59 6.89
N ALA A 380 2.26 27.41 5.91
CA ALA A 380 2.13 28.12 4.65
C ALA A 380 1.13 27.41 3.70
N VAL A 381 0.71 28.12 2.65
CA VAL A 381 -0.10 27.59 1.55
C VAL A 381 0.62 26.44 0.85
N ARG A 382 1.95 26.49 0.72
CA ARG A 382 2.73 25.35 0.21
C ARG A 382 2.48 24.09 1.04
N GLU A 383 2.70 24.15 2.35
CA GLU A 383 2.56 23.00 3.26
C GLU A 383 1.10 22.51 3.31
N THR A 384 0.14 23.40 3.09
CA THR A 384 -1.26 23.00 2.89
C THR A 384 -1.42 22.07 1.67
N LEU A 385 -0.81 22.41 0.52
CA LEU A 385 -0.88 21.58 -0.67
C LEU A 385 -0.11 20.27 -0.50
N VAL A 386 1.03 20.31 0.21
CA VAL A 386 1.80 19.11 0.57
C VAL A 386 0.98 18.20 1.48
N LEU A 387 0.27 18.74 2.47
CA LEU A 387 -0.66 17.99 3.31
C LEU A 387 -1.76 17.29 2.50
N LEU A 388 -2.28 17.93 1.44
CA LEU A 388 -3.25 17.26 0.56
C LEU A 388 -2.63 16.02 -0.09
N LEU A 389 -1.40 16.12 -0.59
CA LEU A 389 -0.67 15.00 -1.18
C LEU A 389 -0.35 13.90 -0.15
N ALA A 390 0.14 14.30 1.01
CA ALA A 390 0.46 13.41 2.11
C ALA A 390 -0.76 12.62 2.60
N SER A 391 -1.95 13.25 2.62
CA SER A 391 -3.19 12.59 3.05
C SER A 391 -3.57 11.37 2.20
N VAL A 392 -3.03 11.24 0.98
CA VAL A 392 -3.24 10.08 0.09
C VAL A 392 -1.95 9.27 -0.13
N GLY A 393 -0.92 9.45 0.71
CA GLY A 393 0.30 8.65 0.74
C GLY A 393 1.39 9.10 -0.24
N ILE A 394 1.32 10.35 -0.73
CA ILE A 394 2.36 10.95 -1.57
C ILE A 394 3.26 11.79 -0.67
N ALA A 395 4.44 11.28 -0.35
CA ALA A 395 5.46 12.03 0.38
C ALA A 395 6.17 13.03 -0.55
N PHE A 396 6.49 14.19 -0.01
CA PHE A 396 7.21 15.25 -0.71
C PHE A 396 8.30 15.81 0.20
N SER A 397 9.55 15.69 -0.23
CA SER A 397 10.69 16.31 0.44
C SER A 397 11.11 17.58 -0.28
N ALA A 398 11.20 18.68 0.47
CA ALA A 398 11.69 19.96 -0.03
C ALA A 398 13.16 19.93 -0.44
N GLU A 399 13.98 19.17 0.31
CA GLU A 399 15.43 19.18 0.18
C GLU A 399 15.92 18.45 -1.08
N GLU A 400 15.23 17.40 -1.50
CA GLU A 400 15.66 16.57 -2.62
C GLU A 400 14.94 16.89 -3.95
N ASP A 401 13.88 17.71 -3.93
CA ASP A 401 12.98 17.88 -5.08
C ASP A 401 12.44 16.54 -5.63
N ARG A 402 12.35 15.55 -4.74
CA ARG A 402 11.91 14.19 -5.04
C ARG A 402 10.57 13.92 -4.38
N TYR A 403 9.75 13.20 -5.12
CA TYR A 403 8.47 12.68 -4.65
C TYR A 403 8.58 11.18 -4.58
N THR A 404 8.22 10.64 -3.43
CA THR A 404 8.17 9.19 -3.24
C THR A 404 6.75 8.86 -2.82
N MET A 405 6.04 8.12 -3.67
CA MET A 405 4.86 7.39 -3.26
C MET A 405 5.39 5.96 -3.16
N GLY A 406 5.59 5.42 -1.95
CA GLY A 406 6.44 4.23 -1.76
C GLY A 406 6.10 3.08 -2.73
N ALA A 407 7.09 2.35 -3.25
CA ALA A 407 6.96 1.27 -4.26
C ALA A 407 6.13 1.58 -5.53
N VAL A 408 5.54 2.77 -5.67
CA VAL A 408 4.89 3.25 -6.88
C VAL A 408 6.01 3.71 -7.78
N ARG A 409 6.18 2.97 -8.87
CA ARG A 409 7.13 3.34 -9.92
C ARG A 409 6.61 4.62 -10.55
N TRP A 410 7.26 5.74 -10.27
CA TRP A 410 7.20 6.95 -11.10
C TRP A 410 7.95 6.67 -12.41
N GLU A 411 7.69 5.53 -13.04
CA GLU A 411 8.40 5.13 -14.23
C GLU A 411 7.72 5.71 -15.45
N GLY A 412 8.51 6.54 -16.12
CA GLY A 412 8.11 7.35 -17.24
C GLY A 412 9.16 8.42 -17.45
N LEU A 413 9.36 9.34 -16.50
CA LEU A 413 10.13 10.56 -16.80
C LEU A 413 10.90 11.11 -15.61
N ASP A 414 12.20 11.20 -15.81
CA ASP A 414 13.05 12.18 -15.14
C ASP A 414 12.35 13.56 -15.22
N GLY A 415 11.82 14.03 -14.08
CA GLY A 415 11.24 15.36 -13.96
C GLY A 415 9.73 15.47 -13.71
N SER A 416 8.97 14.38 -13.59
CA SER A 416 7.55 14.46 -13.13
C SER A 416 7.43 15.00 -11.70
N ALA A 417 8.26 14.45 -10.80
CA ALA A 417 8.51 14.98 -9.47
C ALA A 417 8.85 16.48 -9.52
N ARG A 418 9.92 16.85 -10.25
CA ARG A 418 10.33 18.26 -10.39
C ARG A 418 9.24 19.16 -10.97
N TRP A 419 8.44 18.68 -11.93
CA TRP A 419 7.32 19.43 -12.50
C TRP A 419 6.24 19.71 -11.44
N LEU A 420 5.86 18.71 -10.64
CA LEU A 420 4.91 18.90 -9.55
C LEU A 420 5.46 19.89 -8.52
N GLY A 421 6.73 19.73 -8.12
CA GLY A 421 7.42 20.62 -7.18
C GLY A 421 7.48 22.06 -7.64
N ARG A 422 7.84 22.29 -8.90
CA ARG A 422 7.84 23.61 -9.54
C ARG A 422 6.44 24.24 -9.52
N ASN A 423 5.39 23.48 -9.82
CA ASN A 423 4.02 24.01 -9.82
C ASN A 423 3.53 24.34 -8.39
N LEU A 424 3.81 23.49 -7.40
CA LEU A 424 3.50 23.77 -5.99
C LEU A 424 4.20 25.07 -5.54
N ARG A 425 5.51 25.19 -5.78
CA ARG A 425 6.28 26.41 -5.44
C ARG A 425 5.74 27.64 -6.15
N ARG A 426 5.42 27.56 -7.44
CA ARG A 426 4.88 28.69 -8.22
C ARG A 426 3.56 29.18 -7.63
N VAL A 427 2.67 28.26 -7.27
CA VAL A 427 1.35 28.60 -6.70
C VAL A 427 1.50 29.20 -5.31
N ALA A 428 2.38 28.64 -4.48
CA ALA A 428 2.68 29.14 -3.15
C ALA A 428 3.35 30.53 -3.18
N ALA A 429 4.38 30.71 -4.00
CA ALA A 429 5.06 32.00 -4.18
C ALA A 429 4.09 33.10 -4.64
N ALA A 430 3.22 32.77 -5.60
CA ALA A 430 2.21 33.69 -6.08
C ALA A 430 1.08 33.97 -5.07
N ALA A 431 0.90 33.11 -4.05
CA ALA A 431 -0.03 33.32 -2.95
C ALA A 431 0.50 34.32 -1.90
N GLY A 432 1.73 34.82 -2.06
CA GLY A 432 2.34 35.82 -1.19
C GLY A 432 3.42 35.26 -0.26
N GLU A 433 3.79 33.99 -0.40
CA GLU A 433 4.96 33.45 0.27
C GLU A 433 6.24 33.96 -0.39
N LEU A 434 7.10 34.59 0.39
CA LEU A 434 8.48 34.89 -0.02
C LEU A 434 9.25 33.57 -0.05
N VAL A 435 9.08 32.80 -1.13
CA VAL A 435 10.01 31.72 -1.44
C VAL A 435 11.37 32.38 -1.60
N LYS A 436 12.31 32.06 -0.70
CA LYS A 436 13.73 32.40 -0.92
C LYS A 436 14.07 31.78 -2.26
N ALA A 437 14.36 32.62 -3.25
CA ALA A 437 14.70 32.17 -4.58
C ALA A 437 15.98 31.35 -4.47
N ASP A 438 15.84 30.04 -4.39
CA ASP A 438 16.95 29.14 -4.66
C ASP A 438 17.40 29.44 -6.10
N GLY A 439 18.69 29.73 -6.24
CA GLY A 439 19.25 30.51 -7.34
C GLY A 439 18.87 29.99 -8.72
N GLU A 440 18.48 30.94 -9.57
CA GLU A 440 18.60 30.92 -11.04
C GLU A 440 18.56 29.53 -11.71
N ASP A 441 17.43 28.83 -11.59
CA ASP A 441 17.10 27.81 -12.59
C ASP A 441 16.42 28.52 -13.76
N SER A 442 17.27 29.05 -14.64
CA SER A 442 16.87 29.78 -15.83
C SER A 442 15.89 28.94 -16.65
N ASN A 443 14.80 29.59 -17.08
CA ASN A 443 13.88 29.21 -18.15
C ASN A 443 14.62 28.73 -19.43
N LYS A 444 15.21 27.53 -19.40
CA LYS A 444 15.30 26.71 -20.58
C LYS A 444 13.98 25.96 -20.63
N GLU A 445 13.03 26.59 -21.29
CA GLU A 445 11.95 25.84 -21.90
C GLU A 445 12.65 24.77 -22.75
N ASP A 446 12.47 23.52 -22.37
CA ASP A 446 12.85 22.33 -23.13
C ASP A 446 12.00 22.31 -24.41
N ASP A 447 12.29 23.26 -25.31
CA ASP A 447 12.03 23.17 -26.74
C ASP A 447 13.19 22.33 -27.30
N GLU A 448 13.27 21.07 -26.86
CA GLU A 448 13.97 20.04 -27.62
C GLU A 448 13.11 19.76 -28.86
N GLY A 449 13.18 20.73 -29.78
CA GLY A 449 12.98 20.48 -31.18
C GLY A 449 13.90 19.33 -31.57
N ASP A 450 13.26 18.20 -31.79
CA ASP A 450 13.65 17.07 -32.61
C ASP A 450 14.07 17.61 -33.99
N ASP A 451 15.28 18.16 -34.09
CA ASP A 451 15.91 18.62 -35.33
C ASP A 451 17.35 18.10 -35.35
N ASP A 452 17.64 17.34 -36.40
CA ASP A 452 18.95 16.82 -36.80
C ASP A 452 19.51 15.59 -36.04
N SER A 453 18.88 14.43 -36.25
CA SER A 453 19.68 13.24 -36.62
C SER A 453 19.05 12.54 -37.81
N GLU A 454 19.48 12.97 -39.00
CA GLU A 454 19.44 12.20 -40.24
C GLU A 454 20.21 10.88 -40.03
N ASP A 455 19.62 9.91 -39.35
CA ASP A 455 20.05 8.53 -39.47
C ASP A 455 19.49 7.99 -40.79
N GLU A 456 20.18 8.34 -41.88
CA GLU A 456 20.26 7.53 -43.09
C GLU A 456 20.73 6.12 -42.68
N TRP A 457 19.77 5.27 -42.31
CA TRP A 457 19.97 3.84 -42.39
C TRP A 457 19.96 3.50 -43.88
N GLU A 458 21.15 3.54 -44.48
CA GLU A 458 21.43 2.84 -45.72
C GLU A 458 20.92 1.40 -45.56
N ASP A 459 19.92 1.06 -46.36
CA ASP A 459 19.52 -0.31 -46.65
C ASP A 459 20.75 -1.01 -47.26
N GLU A 460 21.59 -1.62 -46.43
CA GLU A 460 22.57 -2.61 -46.89
C GLU A 460 21.80 -3.89 -47.21
N ASP A 461 21.49 -4.01 -48.50
CA ASP A 461 21.13 -5.24 -49.21
C ASP A 461 22.20 -6.33 -48.92
N ASP A 462 22.01 -7.12 -47.87
CA ASP A 462 22.68 -8.42 -47.72
C ASP A 462 21.90 -9.46 -48.54
N GLU A 463 22.22 -9.47 -49.84
CA GLU A 463 22.02 -10.59 -50.75
C GLU A 463 22.89 -11.78 -50.31
N ASP A 464 22.44 -12.55 -49.32
CA ASP A 464 22.97 -13.90 -49.09
C ASP A 464 22.08 -14.92 -49.83
N GLU A 465 22.40 -15.07 -51.11
CA GLU A 465 22.17 -16.27 -51.90
C GLU A 465 22.91 -17.45 -51.25
N ASP A 466 22.22 -18.30 -50.49
CA ASP A 466 22.67 -19.67 -50.24
C ASP A 466 21.56 -20.64 -50.63
N GLU A 467 21.69 -21.12 -51.87
CA GLU A 467 21.08 -22.33 -52.40
C GLU A 467 21.44 -23.52 -51.51
N ALA A 468 20.45 -24.10 -50.84
CA ALA A 468 20.52 -25.48 -50.33
C ALA A 468 19.28 -26.23 -50.82
N GLU A 469 19.44 -26.80 -52.01
CA GLU A 469 18.60 -27.82 -52.59
C GLU A 469 18.53 -29.07 -51.68
N ASP A 470 17.34 -29.68 -51.69
CA ASP A 470 17.03 -31.10 -51.52
C ASP A 470 17.25 -31.77 -50.15
N GLU A 471 16.17 -32.24 -49.52
CA GLU A 471 15.70 -33.63 -49.68
C GLU A 471 14.55 -33.93 -48.69
N ASP A 472 13.36 -34.08 -49.25
CA ASP A 472 12.33 -35.09 -49.00
C ASP A 472 12.39 -35.86 -47.67
N GLY A 473 11.38 -35.62 -46.83
CA GLY A 473 11.06 -36.42 -45.66
C GLY A 473 9.59 -36.30 -45.33
N ASP A 474 8.76 -36.88 -46.21
CA ASP A 474 7.38 -37.28 -45.93
C ASP A 474 7.27 -37.90 -44.53
N GLU A 475 6.32 -37.43 -43.71
CA GLU A 475 5.48 -38.32 -42.93
C GLU A 475 4.23 -37.56 -42.47
N ASP A 476 3.14 -37.98 -43.11
CA ASP A 476 1.76 -37.65 -42.80
C ASP A 476 1.43 -37.94 -41.33
N ASP A 477 0.84 -36.97 -40.63
CA ASP A 477 -0.05 -37.28 -39.51
C ASP A 477 -1.30 -36.40 -39.63
N GLU A 478 -2.24 -36.94 -40.41
CA GLU A 478 -3.65 -36.61 -40.35
C GLU A 478 -4.16 -36.92 -38.94
N HIS A 479 -4.46 -35.87 -38.16
CA HIS A 479 -5.42 -36.01 -37.07
C HIS A 479 -6.53 -34.97 -37.24
N ASP A 480 -7.47 -35.36 -38.10
CA ASP A 480 -8.87 -35.04 -37.90
C ASP A 480 -9.28 -35.58 -36.52
N ASP A 481 -9.81 -34.73 -35.67
CA ASP A 481 -10.98 -35.06 -34.86
C ASP A 481 -11.67 -33.76 -34.43
N ASP A 482 -12.81 -33.57 -35.06
CA ASP A 482 -13.87 -32.65 -34.73
C ASP A 482 -14.24 -32.73 -33.24
N GLU A 483 -14.34 -31.60 -32.54
CA GLU A 483 -15.38 -31.44 -31.52
C GLU A 483 -15.75 -29.96 -31.34
N GLU A 484 -16.81 -29.58 -32.06
CA GLU A 484 -17.64 -28.40 -31.80
C GLU A 484 -18.28 -28.51 -30.41
N ASP A 485 -17.73 -27.85 -29.40
CA ASP A 485 -18.46 -27.61 -28.15
C ASP A 485 -18.82 -26.13 -27.98
N ARG A 486 -20.01 -25.83 -28.51
CA ARG A 486 -20.82 -24.64 -28.20
C ARG A 486 -21.11 -24.60 -26.69
N TRP A 487 -20.31 -23.86 -25.93
CA TRP A 487 -20.72 -23.40 -24.61
C TRP A 487 -21.58 -22.13 -24.74
N ALA A 488 -22.89 -22.34 -24.80
CA ALA A 488 -23.88 -21.31 -24.54
C ALA A 488 -23.77 -20.88 -23.06
N GLY A 489 -23.25 -19.68 -22.82
CA GLY A 489 -23.26 -19.07 -21.49
C GLY A 489 -24.69 -18.82 -21.00
N PRO A 490 -25.02 -19.13 -19.74
CA PRO A 490 -26.33 -18.81 -19.19
C PRO A 490 -26.49 -17.31 -18.95
N ASP A 491 -27.58 -16.80 -19.51
CA ASP A 491 -28.14 -15.47 -19.38
C ASP A 491 -28.56 -15.21 -17.92
N CYS A 492 -27.66 -14.70 -17.09
CA CYS A 492 -27.98 -14.27 -15.72
C CYS A 492 -28.52 -12.83 -15.73
N ARG A 493 -29.83 -12.71 -15.99
CA ARG A 493 -30.62 -11.57 -15.54
C ARG A 493 -30.95 -11.76 -14.06
N TYR A 494 -30.42 -10.90 -13.20
CA TYR A 494 -31.00 -10.65 -11.89
C TYR A 494 -31.69 -9.27 -11.91
N GLN A 495 -32.98 -9.31 -11.58
CA GLN A 495 -33.78 -8.18 -11.12
C GLN A 495 -33.34 -7.73 -9.74
#